data_AF-A0A523XER5-F1
#
_entry.id   AF-A0A523XER5-F1
#
_cell.length_a   1.000
_cell.length_b   1.000
_cell.length_c   1.000
_cell.angle_alpha   90.00
_cell.angle_beta   90.00
_cell.angle_gamma   90.00
#
_symmetry.space_group_name_H-M   'P 1'
#
loop_
_entity.id
_entity.type
_entity.pdbx_description
1 polymer ?
#
loop_
_entity_poly.entity_id
_entity_poly.type
_entity_poly.pdbx_seq_one_letter_code
_entity_poly.pdbx_strand_id
1 'polypeptide(L)' 'MAEPKYKNVLLKLSGEVLAGGDRWGLDPVFLSRISSEVKSVEKAGVRLGLMVGGGNIVRGARS' A
#
# COMPACT_ATOMS: atom_id res chain seq x y z
N MET A 1 -7.19 -0.44 24.35
CA MET A 1 -7.43 -0.68 22.91
C MET A 1 -7.72 -2.16 22.73
N ALA A 2 -8.63 -2.53 21.83
CA ALA A 2 -8.88 -3.95 21.55
C ALA A 2 -7.63 -4.59 20.91
N GLU A 3 -7.32 -5.83 21.28
CA GLU A 3 -6.20 -6.56 20.69
C GLU A 3 -6.50 -6.83 19.20
N PRO A 4 -5.56 -6.53 18.27
CA PRO A 4 -5.78 -6.79 16.86
C PRO A 4 -5.91 -8.30 16.60
N LYS A 5 -6.92 -8.67 15.80
CA LYS A 5 -7.19 -10.07 15.44
C LYS A 5 -6.00 -10.76 14.76
N TYR A 6 -5.17 -10.00 14.03
CA TYR A 6 -4.00 -10.51 13.34
C TYR A 6 -2.74 -9.79 13.81
N LYS A 7 -1.72 -10.56 14.21
CA LYS A 7 -0.43 -10.03 14.67
C LYS A 7 0.57 -9.82 13.54
N ASN A 8 0.46 -10.59 12.45
CA ASN A 8 1.32 -10.51 11.28
C ASN A 8 0.45 -10.46 10.04
N VAL A 9 0.67 -9.47 9.18
CA VAL A 9 -0.13 -9.26 7.97
C VAL A 9 0.80 -8.98 6.82
N LEU A 10 0.57 -9.62 5.67
CA LEU A 10 1.12 -9.19 4.38
C LEU A 10 0.01 -8.46 3.62
N LEU A 11 0.17 -7.16 3.45
CA LEU A 11 -0.78 -6.32 2.73
C LEU A 11 -0.32 -6.15 1.29
N LYS A 12 -1.11 -6.67 0.34
CA LYS A 12 -0.89 -6.46 -1.09
C LYS A 12 -1.63 -5.21 -1.57
N LEU A 13 -0.90 -4.29 -2.19
CA LEU A 13 -1.42 -3.11 -2.87
C LEU A 13 -1.19 -3.24 -4.38
N SER A 14 -2.17 -2.82 -5.17
CA SER A 14 -1.95 -2.64 -6.61
C SER A 14 -1.15 -1.37 -6.87
N GLY A 15 -0.25 -1.41 -7.86
CA GLY A 15 0.48 -0.22 -8.27
C GLY A 15 -0.44 0.88 -8.77
N GLU A 16 -1.50 0.51 -9.48
CA GLU A 16 -2.55 1.41 -9.96
C GLU A 16 -3.16 2.26 -8.86
N VAL A 17 -3.32 1.69 -7.67
CA VAL A 17 -3.91 2.40 -6.52
C VAL A 17 -2.96 3.49 -6.01
N LEU A 18 -1.64 3.32 -6.19
CA LEU A 18 -0.64 4.34 -5.82
C LEU A 18 -0.57 5.52 -6.79
N ALA A 19 -1.14 5.39 -7.99
CA ALA A 19 -1.27 6.50 -8.93
C ALA A 19 -2.52 7.36 -8.64
N GLY A 20 -3.31 7.02 -7.61
CA GLY A 20 -4.48 7.79 -7.19
C GLY A 20 -5.58 7.80 -8.25
N GLY A 21 -6.01 8.99 -8.65
CA GLY A 21 -6.96 9.17 -9.75
C GLY A 21 -6.37 8.89 -11.14
N ASP A 22 -5.05 8.88 -11.26
CA ASP A 22 -4.33 8.61 -12.49
C ASP A 22 -4.01 7.12 -12.66
N ARG A 23 -3.83 6.66 -13.91
CA ARG A 23 -3.44 5.27 -14.19
C ARG A 23 -1.93 5.02 -14.23
N TRP A 24 -1.13 6.09 -14.08
CA TRP A 24 0.32 6.07 -14.23
C TRP A 24 0.99 7.01 -13.21
N GLY A 25 2.21 6.67 -12.79
CA GLY A 25 2.98 7.48 -11.87
C GLY A 25 2.62 7.22 -10.40
N LEU A 26 2.84 8.23 -9.56
CA LEU A 26 2.62 8.17 -8.12
C LEU A 26 1.85 9.42 -7.67
N ASP A 27 0.80 9.23 -6.89
CA ASP A 27 0.07 10.30 -6.24
C ASP A 27 0.65 10.55 -4.83
N PRO A 28 1.32 11.69 -4.58
CA PRO A 28 1.90 12.01 -3.28
C PRO A 28 0.87 12.10 -2.15
N VAL A 29 -0.37 12.52 -2.45
CA VAL A 29 -1.45 12.63 -1.46
C VAL A 29 -1.88 11.24 -1.03
N PHE A 30 -2.07 10.34 -1.98
CA PHE A 30 -2.41 8.95 -1.69
C PHE A 30 -1.29 8.23 -0.94
N LEU A 31 -0.02 8.42 -1.33
CA LEU A 31 1.14 7.87 -0.64
C LEU A 31 1.22 8.35 0.82
N SER A 32 1.00 9.65 1.06
CA SER A 32 0.98 10.22 2.42
C SER A 32 -0.12 9.59 3.28
N ARG A 33 -1.31 9.39 2.71
CA ARG A 33 -2.42 8.72 3.37
C ARG A 33 -2.07 7.27 3.74
N ILE A 34 -1.61 6.47 2.78
CA ILE A 34 -1.25 5.06 3.04
C ILE A 34 -0.13 4.93 4.07
N SER A 35 0.88 5.80 4.00
CA SER A 35 1.96 5.78 5.00
C SER A 35 1.45 6.07 6.41
N SER A 36 0.47 6.98 6.56
CA SER A 36 -0.17 7.29 7.84
C SER A 36 -1.01 6.12 8.36
N GLU A 37 -1.76 5.46 7.48
CA GLU A 37 -2.54 4.26 7.81
C GLU A 37 -1.62 3.10 8.24
N VAL A 38 -0.55 2.83 7.50
CA VAL A 38 0.47 1.83 7.85
C VAL A 38 1.08 2.09 9.23
N LYS A 39 1.45 3.35 9.51
CA LYS A 39 2.00 3.76 10.81
C LYS A 39 1.01 3.53 11.95
N SER A 40 -0.29 3.74 11.71
CA SER A 40 -1.32 3.47 12.72
C SER A 40 -1.46 1.99 13.06
N VAL A 41 -1.33 1.12 12.05
CA VAL A 41 -1.38 -0.34 12.21
C VAL A 41 -0.15 -0.87 12.94
N GLU A 42 1.03 -0.35 12.61
CA GLU A 42 2.28 -0.70 13.31
C GLU A 42 2.22 -0.28 14.79
N LYS A 43 1.73 0.93 15.09
CA LYS A 43 1.49 1.41 16.45
C LYS A 43 0.47 0.57 17.23
N ALA A 44 -0.44 -0.12 16.54
CA ALA A 44 -1.36 -1.06 17.16
C ALA A 44 -0.71 -2.42 17.50
N GLY A 45 0.59 -2.59 17.25
CA GLY A 45 1.36 -3.80 17.56
C GLY A 45 1.32 -4.87 16.46
N VAL A 46 0.85 -4.52 15.25
CA VAL A 46 0.81 -5.44 14.11
C VAL A 46 2.10 -5.35 13.31
N ARG A 47 2.73 -6.50 13.04
CA ARG A 47 3.86 -6.61 12.10
C ARG A 47 3.34 -6.66 10.68
N LEU A 48 3.57 -5.59 9.93
CA LEU A 48 3.05 -5.44 8.57
C LEU A 48 4.17 -5.62 7.53
N GLY A 49 3.98 -6.55 6.61
CA GLY A 49 4.69 -6.59 5.33
C GLY A 49 3.86 -5.91 4.25
N LEU A 50 4.51 -5.19 3.33
CA LEU A 50 3.86 -4.57 2.18
C LEU A 50 4.35 -5.21 0.89
N MET A 51 3.41 -5.63 0.04
CA MET A 51 3.67 -6.07 -1.34
C MET A 51 3.02 -5.07 -2.28
N VAL A 52 3.82 -4.39 -3.10
CA VAL A 52 3.34 -3.35 -4.02
C VAL A 52 3.55 -3.80 -5.47
N GLY A 53 2.47 -3.83 -6.25
CA GLY A 53 2.58 -4.05 -7.70
C GLY A 53 3.19 -2.84 -8.42
N GLY A 54 3.91 -3.05 -9.52
CA GLY A 54 4.56 -1.97 -10.28
C GLY A 54 3.80 -1.49 -11.53
N GLY A 55 2.55 -1.93 -11.74
CA GLY A 55 1.79 -1.70 -12.98
C GLY A 55 1.51 -0.23 -13.33
N ASN A 56 1.63 0.68 -12.36
CA ASN A 56 1.56 2.12 -12.55
C ASN A 56 2.85 2.75 -13.10
N ILE A 57 3.99 2.04 -13.06
CA ILE A 57 5.31 2.53 -13.53
C ILE A 57 5.84 1.70 -14.69
N VAL A 58 5.59 0.39 -14.70
CA VAL A 58 6.02 -0.51 -15.78
C VAL A 58 4.91 -1.53 -16.03
N ARG A 59 4.45 -1.63 -17.28
CA ARG A 59 3.51 -2.67 -17.73
C ARG A 59 4.21 -3.57 -18.75
N GLY A 60 4.30 -4.85 -18.43
CA GLY A 60 5.03 -5.84 -19.24
C GLY A 60 4.33 -6.32 -20.52
N ALA A 61 3.28 -5.65 -21.00
CA ALA A 61 2.54 -6.09 -22.19
C ALA A 61 2.51 -5.01 -23.29
N ARG A 62 3.61 -4.96 -24.04
CA ARG A 62 3.63 -4.68 -25.49
C ARG A 62 4.62 -5.65 -26.12
N SER A 63 4.10 -6.77 -26.59
CA SER A 63 4.69 -7.64 -27.62
C SER A 63 3.68 -7.71 -28.74
#